data_AF-A0A1G8XMC3-F1
#
_entry.id   AF-A0A1G8XMC3-F1
#
_cell.length_a   1.000
_cell.length_b   1.000
_cell.length_c   1.000
_cell.angle_alpha   90.00
_cell.angle_beta   90.00
_cell.angle_gamma   90.00
#
_symmetry.space_group_name_H-M   'P 1'
#
loop_
_entity.id
_entity.type
_entity.pdbx_description
1 polymer ?
#
loop_
_entity_poly.entity_id
_entity_poly.type
_entity_poly.pdbx_seq_one_letter_code
_entity_poly.pdbx_strand_id
1 'polypeptide(L)' 'MSPADVLSFDPFDPDFLRDPYARYRELSERGAIFRTRAGLLVATTRELGTTLLHDPRFGTRSTTTAQVSGLDRSSG' A
#
# COMPACT_ATOMS: atom_id res chain seq x y z
N MET A 1 1.39 -1.73 10.98
CA MET A 1 2.16 -1.43 9.76
C MET A 1 1.95 0.04 9.45
N SER A 2 3.02 0.83 9.30
CA SER A 2 2.86 2.25 9.01
C SER A 2 2.57 2.47 7.50
N PRO A 3 1.91 3.58 7.11
CA PRO A 3 1.75 3.93 5.70
C PRO A 3 3.08 4.03 4.95
N ALA A 4 4.13 4.48 5.63
CA ALA A 4 5.48 4.54 5.09
C ALA A 4 6.09 3.16 4.81
N ASP A 5 5.74 2.12 5.59
CA ASP A 5 6.17 0.75 5.31
C ASP A 5 5.46 0.17 4.09
N VAL A 6 4.16 0.47 3.94
CA VAL A 6 3.33 0.03 2.82
C VAL A 6 3.82 0.62 1.50
N LEU A 7 4.09 1.93 1.49
CA LEU A 7 4.44 2.68 0.29
C LEU A 7 5.96 2.80 0.06
N SER A 8 6.77 2.51 1.07
CA SER A 8 8.23 2.74 1.07
C SER A 8 8.67 4.20 0.89
N PHE A 9 7.74 5.14 1.06
CA PHE A 9 7.95 6.59 1.21
C PHE A 9 6.88 7.13 2.18
N ASP A 10 7.11 8.28 2.79
CA ASP A 10 6.13 8.90 3.68
C ASP A 10 5.06 9.67 2.86
N PRO A 11 3.79 9.24 2.87
CA PRO A 11 2.73 9.96 2.16
C PRO A 11 2.31 11.27 2.83
N PHE A 12 2.81 11.57 4.04
CA PHE A 12 2.54 12.80 4.78
C PHE A 12 3.71 13.79 4.73
N ASP A 13 4.78 13.47 4.02
CA ASP A 13 5.90 14.37 3.78
C ASP A 13 5.40 15.67 3.10
N PRO A 14 5.69 16.87 3.63
CA PRO A 14 5.25 18.13 3.04
C PRO A 14 5.69 18.33 1.58
N ASP A 15 6.87 17.86 1.20
CA ASP A 15 7.34 17.93 -0.18
C ASP A 15 6.58 16.97 -1.09
N PHE A 16 6.19 15.80 -0.57
CA PHE A 16 5.31 14.87 -1.29
C PHE A 16 3.90 15.45 -1.46
N LEU A 17 3.36 16.12 -0.44
CA LEU A 17 2.05 16.79 -0.53
C LEU A 17 2.07 17.95 -1.53
N ARG A 18 3.20 18.62 -1.68
CA ARG A 18 3.39 19.73 -2.62
C ARG A 18 3.51 19.26 -4.07
N ASP A 19 4.21 18.16 -4.34
CA ASP A 19 4.33 17.55 -5.67
C ASP A 19 4.40 16.01 -5.59
N PRO A 20 3.24 15.33 -5.50
CA PRO A 20 3.23 13.87 -5.40
C PRO A 20 3.63 13.21 -6.73
N TYR A 21 3.45 13.90 -7.86
CA TYR A 21 3.70 13.36 -9.19
C TYR A 21 5.18 13.28 -9.52
N ALA A 22 6.01 14.21 -9.03
CA ALA A 22 7.46 14.07 -9.10
C ALA A 22 7.91 12.74 -8.49
N ARG A 23 7.36 12.38 -7.32
CA ARG A 23 7.71 11.12 -6.66
C ARG A 23 7.20 9.89 -7.41
N TYR A 24 5.99 9.93 -7.95
CA TYR A 24 5.48 8.82 -8.78
C TYR A 24 6.30 8.62 -10.05
N ARG A 25 6.78 9.72 -10.66
CA ARG A 25 7.67 9.66 -11.84
C ARG A 25 9.02 9.02 -11.51
N GLU A 26 9.65 9.41 -10.40
CA GLU A 26 10.88 8.75 -9.94
C GLU A 26 10.67 7.24 -9.71
N LEU A 27 9.51 6.85 -9.18
CA LEU A 27 9.18 5.44 -8.96
C LEU A 27 8.97 4.68 -10.27
N SER A 28 8.34 5.28 -11.28
CA SER A 28 8.14 4.62 -12.58
C SER A 28 9.45 4.49 -13.36
N GLU A 29 10.36 5.46 -13.26
CA GLU A 29 11.69 5.42 -13.86
C GLU A 29 12.58 4.31 -13.27
N ARG A 30 12.38 3.97 -11.98
CA ARG A 30 13.11 2.87 -11.31
C ARG A 30 12.67 1.47 -11.75
N GLY A 31 11.52 1.35 -12.40
CA GLY A 31 11.00 0.08 -12.91
C GLY A 31 9.49 -0.06 -12.73
N ALA A 32 8.88 -0.93 -13.54
CA ALA A 32 7.43 -1.12 -13.60
C ALA A 32 6.82 -1.76 -12.34
N ILE A 33 7.62 -2.51 -11.59
CA ILE A 33 7.24 -3.14 -10.31
C ILE A 33 8.39 -2.98 -9.32
N PHE A 34 8.07 -2.62 -8.08
CA PHE A 34 9.03 -2.71 -6.97
C PHE A 34 8.40 -3.38 -5.74
N ARG A 35 9.27 -3.90 -4.87
CA ARG A 35 8.88 -4.49 -3.60
C ARG A 35 9.06 -3.48 -2.47
N THR A 36 8.04 -3.33 -1.63
CA THR A 36 8.05 -2.40 -0.49
C THR A 36 8.70 -3.03 0.73
N ARG A 37 9.02 -2.23 1.76
CA ARG A 37 9.51 -2.74 3.05
C ARG A 37 8.52 -3.69 3.73
N ALA A 38 7.23 -3.45 3.53
CA ALA A 38 6.14 -4.36 3.93
C ALA A 38 6.08 -5.68 3.13
N GLY A 39 6.92 -5.85 2.11
CA GLY A 39 6.95 -7.03 1.25
C GLY A 39 5.90 -7.04 0.14
N LEU A 40 5.11 -5.97 -0.01
CA LEU A 40 4.09 -5.81 -1.05
C LEU A 40 4.74 -5.46 -2.39
N LEU A 41 4.09 -5.82 -3.50
CA LEU A 41 4.50 -5.42 -4.84
C LEU A 41 3.64 -4.23 -5.30
N VAL A 42 4.29 -3.17 -5.78
CA VAL A 42 3.63 -1.96 -6.28
C VAL A 42 3.92 -1.83 -7.77
N ALA A 43 2.86 -1.70 -8.56
CA ALA A 43 2.92 -1.35 -9.97
C ALA A 43 3.00 0.17 -10.13
N THR A 44 3.95 0.65 -10.93
CA THR A 44 4.24 2.10 -11.09
C THR A 44 3.79 2.66 -12.43
N THR A 45 3.38 1.78 -13.36
CA THR A 45 2.89 2.15 -14.69
C THR A 45 1.39 1.94 -14.79
N ARG A 46 0.72 2.81 -15.54
CA ARG A 46 -0.72 2.70 -15.77
C ARG A 46 -1.08 1.39 -16.46
N GLU A 47 -0.30 0.98 -17.46
CA GLU A 47 -0.53 -0.21 -18.28
C GLU A 47 -0.59 -1.45 -17.40
N LEU A 48 0.43 -1.63 -16.56
CA LEU A 48 0.48 -2.75 -15.62
C LEU A 48 -0.62 -2.67 -14.57
N GLY A 49 -0.91 -1.48 -14.04
CA GLY A 49 -2.02 -1.28 -13.11
C GLY A 49 -3.35 -1.73 -13.73
N THR A 50 -3.62 -1.33 -14.96
CA THR A 50 -4.79 -1.77 -15.73
C THR A 50 -4.79 -3.28 -15.94
N THR A 51 -3.68 -3.88 -16.38
CA THR A 51 -3.60 -5.34 -16.55
C THR A 51 -3.90 -6.09 -15.26
N LEU A 52 -3.31 -5.68 -14.13
CA LEU A 52 -3.50 -6.34 -12.84
C LEU A 52 -4.93 -6.20 -12.32
N LEU A 53 -5.57 -5.03 -12.50
CA LEU A 53 -6.94 -4.79 -12.05
C LEU A 53 -7.99 -5.56 -12.85
N HIS A 54 -7.68 -5.93 -14.10
CA HIS A 54 -8.58 -6.73 -14.95
C HIS A 54 -8.29 -8.23 -14.93
N ASP A 55 -7.19 -8.66 -14.33
CA ASP A 55 -6.80 -10.07 -14.29
C ASP A 55 -7.54 -10.79 -13.15
N PRO A 56 -8.37 -11.81 -13.46
CA PRO A 56 -9.20 -12.50 -12.47
C PRO A 56 -8.40 -13.29 -11.42
N ARG A 57 -7.09 -13.48 -11.63
CA ARG A 57 -6.19 -14.09 -10.64
C ARG A 57 -5.88 -13.14 -9.48
N PHE A 58 -6.12 -11.84 -9.66
CA PHE A 58 -5.95 -10.82 -8.64
C PHE A 58 -7.30 -10.38 -8.11
N GLY A 59 -7.38 -10.16 -6.79
CA GLY A 59 -8.61 -9.73 -6.13
C GLY A 59 -8.31 -9.01 -4.82
N THR A 60 -9.29 -8.25 -4.35
CA THR A 60 -9.17 -7.51 -3.09
C THR A 60 -9.47 -8.42 -1.91
N ARG A 61 -8.47 -8.67 -1.05
CA ARG A 61 -8.70 -9.27 0.27
C ARG A 61 -8.77 -8.15 1.30
N SER A 62 -9.98 -7.76 1.69
CA SER A 62 -10.18 -6.92 2.86
C SER A 62 -9.78 -7.73 4.09
N THR A 63 -8.68 -7.35 4.74
CA THR A 63 -8.33 -7.96 6.04
C THR A 63 -9.24 -7.30 7.07
N THR A 64 -10.44 -7.87 7.27
CA THR A 64 -11.30 -7.47 8.39
C THR A 64 -10.53 -7.76 9.67
N THR A 65 -10.03 -6.71 10.30
CA THR A 65 -9.58 -6.79 11.69
C THR A 65 -10.83 -7.00 12.52
N ALA A 66 -11.14 -8.26 12.84
CA ALA A 66 -12.12 -8.56 13.87
C ALA A 66 -11.61 -7.91 15.16
N GLN A 67 -12.25 -6.81 15.57
CA GLN A 67 -12.15 -6.39 16.96
C GLN A 67 -12.66 -7.56 17.79
N VAL A 68 -11.76 -8.17 18.55
CA VAL A 68 -12.11 -9.09 19.64
C VAL A 68 -12.84 -8.27 20.70
N SER A 69 -14.15 -8.13 20.50
CA SER A 69 -15.07 -7.77 21.56
C SER A 69 -15.30 -9.02 22.42
N GLY A 70 -14.84 -8.96 23.66
CA GLY A 70 -15.30 -9.86 24.72
C GLY A 70 -14.20 -10.73 25.32
N LEU A 71 -13.62 -10.25 26.42
CA LEU A 71 -13.46 -11.13 27.59
C LEU A 71 -13.66 -10.29 28.86
N ASP A 72 -14.93 -10.19 29.25
CA ASP A 72 -15.29 -10.14 30.67
C ASP A 72 -14.71 -11.37 31.35
N ARG A 73 -13.86 -11.16 32.38
CA ARG A 73 -13.79 -11.97 33.61
C ARG A 73 -13.07 -11.18 34.72
N SER A 74 -13.85 -10.79 35.72
CA SER A 74 -13.57 -10.87 37.17
C SER A 74 -12.33 -10.18 37.77
N SER A 75 -12.59 -9.21 38.66
CA SER A 75 -11.91 -8.96 39.95
C SER A 75 -12.62 -7.75 40.57
N GLY A 76 -13.10 -7.71 41.81
CA GLY A 76 -13.11 -8.60 42.97
C GLY A 76 -13.85 -7.84 44.09
#